data_AF-A0A0J1GE57-F1
#
_entry.id   AF-A0A0J1GE57-F1
#
_cell.length_a   1.000
_cell.length_b   1.000
_cell.length_c   1.000
_cell.angle_alpha   90.00
_cell.angle_beta   90.00
_cell.angle_gamma   90.00
#
_symmetry.space_group_name_H-M   'P 1'
#
loop_
_entity.id
_entity.type
_entity.pdbx_description
1 polymer ?
#
loop_
_entity_poly.entity_id
_entity_poly.type
_entity_poly.pdbx_seq_one_letter_code
_entity_poly.pdbx_strand_id
1 'polypeptide(L)'
;MEKESLTSGNTELQYKNQQLVKDNEKMEMRQQHIRKEINQLSEMKHIIQRNVSVYDESPDWQLPDPNPLMSARSYKENKVKPLVARLIEVVKSLTIKCISLIVKIRDMILRMDRLKERINALSDRMLDQKEVIDQLKEKEKDLNRIKRIIGEGPMDDILSQAASLELIEKNKNRSSRKYSGISR
;
A
#
# COMPACT_ATOMS: atom_id res chain seq x y z
N MET A 1 16.85 27.73 -39.09
CA MET A 1 17.53 26.43 -38.96
C MET A 1 18.43 26.33 -37.73
N GLU A 2 19.60 26.98 -37.65
CA GLU A 2 20.52 26.80 -36.52
C GLU A 2 19.99 27.35 -35.17
N LYS A 3 19.35 28.53 -35.20
CA LYS A 3 18.68 29.12 -34.02
C LYS A 3 17.51 28.27 -33.49
N GLU A 4 16.73 27.67 -34.39
CA GLU A 4 15.57 26.83 -34.04
C GLU A 4 16.01 25.47 -33.47
N SER A 5 17.10 24.91 -34.00
CA SER A 5 17.74 23.70 -33.48
C SER A 5 18.26 23.91 -32.05
N LEU A 6 18.91 25.05 -31.78
CA LEU A 6 19.40 25.41 -30.45
C LEU A 6 18.27 25.64 -29.44
N THR A 7 17.16 26.27 -29.85
CA THR A 7 15.99 26.44 -28.98
C THR A 7 15.31 25.10 -28.64
N SER A 8 15.20 24.20 -29.61
CA SER A 8 14.66 22.85 -29.39
C SER A 8 15.51 22.05 -28.40
N GLY A 9 16.84 22.03 -28.59
CA GLY A 9 17.77 21.36 -27.68
C GLY A 9 17.72 21.91 -26.25
N ASN A 10 17.57 23.24 -26.09
CA ASN A 10 17.42 23.85 -24.76
C ASN A 10 16.12 23.43 -24.05
N THR A 11 15.02 23.31 -24.80
CA THR A 11 13.74 22.84 -24.21
C THR A 11 13.80 21.36 -23.80
N GLU A 12 14.48 20.51 -24.57
CA GLU A 12 14.67 19.10 -24.25
C GLU A 12 15.55 18.92 -23.00
N LEU A 13 16.62 19.73 -22.89
CA LEU A 13 17.48 19.76 -21.70
C LEU A 13 16.72 20.23 -20.45
N GLN A 14 15.87 21.25 -20.57
CA GLN A 14 15.03 21.71 -19.46
C GLN A 14 14.05 20.62 -19.01
N TYR A 15 13.42 19.93 -19.95
CA TYR A 15 12.52 18.82 -19.64
C TYR A 15 13.25 17.68 -18.90
N LYS A 16 14.43 17.30 -19.40
CA LYS A 16 15.27 16.26 -18.79
C LYS A 16 15.74 16.65 -17.39
N ASN A 17 16.12 17.91 -17.20
CA ASN A 17 16.50 18.44 -15.89
C ASN A 17 15.32 18.39 -14.90
N GLN A 18 14.13 18.76 -15.34
CA GLN A 18 12.93 18.70 -14.51
C GLN A 18 12.54 17.27 -14.10
N GLN A 19 12.78 16.28 -14.98
CA GLN A 19 12.61 14.87 -14.62
C GLN A 19 13.65 14.40 -13.60
N LEU A 20 14.93 14.76 -13.81
CA LEU A 20 16.01 14.43 -12.87
C LEU A 20 15.76 15.01 -11.47
N VAL A 21 15.23 16.24 -11.38
CA VAL A 21 14.85 16.84 -10.09
C VAL A 21 13.77 16.01 -9.39
N LYS A 22 12.69 15.65 -10.10
CA LYS A 22 11.60 14.83 -9.53
C LYS A 22 12.08 13.45 -9.08
N ASP A 23 12.98 12.83 -9.84
CA ASP A 23 13.52 11.53 -9.48
C ASP A 23 14.48 11.62 -8.29
N ASN A 24 15.27 12.69 -8.18
CA ASN A 24 16.09 12.98 -7.00
C ASN A 24 15.24 13.17 -5.75
N GLU A 25 14.15 13.95 -5.81
CA GLU A 25 13.22 14.13 -4.69
C GLU A 25 12.65 12.78 -4.20
N LYS A 26 12.24 11.91 -5.13
CA LYS A 26 11.77 10.55 -4.79
C LYS A 26 12.87 9.71 -4.15
N MET A 27 14.11 9.81 -4.64
CA MET A 27 15.24 9.08 -4.08
C MET A 27 15.60 9.57 -2.68
N GLU A 28 15.59 10.88 -2.43
CA GLU A 28 15.80 11.45 -1.10
C GLU A 28 14.74 10.96 -0.10
N MET A 29 13.47 10.96 -0.49
CA MET A 29 12.38 10.44 0.35
C MET A 29 12.57 8.96 0.70
N ARG A 30 12.98 8.13 -0.28
CA ARG A 30 13.32 6.72 -0.03
C ARG A 30 14.52 6.58 0.90
N GLN A 31 15.56 7.39 0.71
CA GLN A 31 16.75 7.34 1.54
C GLN A 31 16.44 7.73 2.98
N GLN A 32 15.62 8.75 3.21
CA GLN A 32 15.15 9.14 4.55
C GLN A 32 14.34 8.03 5.22
N HIS A 33 13.45 7.36 4.46
CA HIS A 33 12.67 6.23 4.96
C HIS A 33 13.57 5.08 5.42
N ILE A 34 14.51 4.65 4.57
CA ILE A 34 15.46 3.58 4.89
C ILE A 34 16.32 3.95 6.11
N ARG A 35 16.80 5.21 6.21
CA ARG A 35 17.55 5.66 7.39
C ARG A 35 16.74 5.54 8.67
N LYS A 36 15.44 5.85 8.64
CA LYS A 36 14.54 5.71 9.79
C LYS A 36 14.39 4.23 10.18
N GLU A 37 14.21 3.33 9.21
CA GLU A 37 14.13 1.89 9.47
C GLU A 37 15.44 1.34 10.07
N ILE A 38 16.60 1.77 9.55
CA ILE A 38 17.91 1.38 10.10
C ILE A 38 18.05 1.81 11.56
N ASN A 39 17.64 3.04 11.90
CA ASN A 39 17.70 3.52 13.28
C ASN A 39 16.81 2.68 14.21
N GLN A 40 15.60 2.34 13.77
CA GLN A 40 14.68 1.47 14.52
C GLN A 40 15.28 0.06 14.73
N LEU A 41 15.87 -0.52 13.69
CA LEU A 41 16.54 -1.81 13.79
C LEU A 41 17.75 -1.77 14.72
N SER A 42 18.53 -0.69 14.71
CA SER A 42 19.64 -0.48 15.62
C SER A 42 19.19 -0.42 17.08
N GLU A 43 18.11 0.31 17.36
CA GLU A 43 17.52 0.38 18.70
C GLU A 43 17.00 -0.98 19.16
N MET A 44 16.26 -1.69 18.30
CA MET A 44 15.80 -3.05 18.58
C MET A 44 16.96 -4.01 18.85
N LYS A 45 18.06 -3.92 18.08
CA LYS A 45 19.27 -4.70 18.31
C LYS A 45 19.85 -4.43 19.69
N HIS A 46 19.98 -3.16 20.10
CA HIS A 46 20.48 -2.81 21.43
C HIS A 46 19.60 -3.38 22.55
N ILE A 47 18.28 -3.30 22.40
CA ILE A 47 17.33 -3.89 23.36
C ILE A 47 17.54 -5.40 23.47
N ILE A 48 17.63 -6.10 22.34
CA ILE A 48 17.84 -7.56 22.33
C ILE A 48 19.17 -7.90 22.99
N GLN A 49 20.25 -7.21 22.63
CA GLN A 49 21.58 -7.44 23.22
C GLN A 49 21.56 -7.26 24.75
N ARG A 50 20.96 -6.18 25.23
CA ARG A 50 20.81 -5.92 26.68
C ARG A 50 19.98 -7.01 27.36
N ASN A 51 18.89 -7.45 26.74
CA ASN A 51 18.05 -8.50 27.29
C ASN A 51 18.78 -9.84 27.35
N VAL A 52 19.63 -10.14 26.35
CA VAL A 52 20.43 -11.37 26.34
C VAL A 52 21.51 -11.35 27.42
N SER A 53 22.24 -10.24 27.58
CA SER A 53 23.30 -10.13 28.60
C SER A 53 22.79 -10.37 30.03
N VAL A 54 21.52 -10.05 30.32
CA VAL A 54 20.92 -10.33 31.64
C VAL A 54 20.91 -11.83 31.96
N TYR A 55 20.76 -12.70 30.97
CA TYR A 55 20.77 -14.15 31.18
C TYR A 55 22.19 -14.67 31.49
N ASP A 56 23.21 -14.04 30.91
CA ASP A 56 24.62 -14.42 31.14
C ASP A 56 25.12 -13.89 32.49
N GLU A 57 24.69 -12.70 32.91
CA GLU A 57 25.22 -12.00 34.08
C GLU A 57 24.44 -12.25 35.38
N SER A 58 23.13 -12.54 35.32
CA SER A 58 22.30 -12.63 36.52
C SER A 58 22.39 -14.00 37.22
N PRO A 59 22.63 -14.04 38.55
CA PRO A 59 22.68 -15.28 39.33
C PRO A 59 21.41 -16.14 39.26
N ASP A 60 20.25 -15.52 38.99
CA ASP A 60 18.95 -16.20 38.90
C ASP A 60 18.85 -17.17 37.72
N TRP A 61 19.69 -16.96 36.70
CA TRP A 61 19.74 -17.77 35.48
C TRP A 61 20.97 -18.69 35.43
N GLN A 62 21.87 -18.58 36.42
CA GLN A 62 23.06 -19.41 36.53
C GLN A 62 22.81 -20.60 37.45
N LEU A 63 23.49 -21.71 37.15
CA LEU A 63 23.44 -22.88 38.03
C LEU A 63 24.37 -22.61 39.23
N PRO A 64 23.86 -22.56 40.47
CA PRO A 64 24.68 -22.24 41.63
C PRO A 64 25.61 -23.39 41.98
N ASP A 65 26.84 -23.09 42.40
CA ASP A 65 27.82 -24.12 42.77
C ASP A 65 27.31 -25.02 43.91
N PRO A 66 27.71 -26.31 43.90
CA PRO A 66 27.36 -27.22 44.97
C PRO A 66 28.08 -26.83 46.27
N ASN A 67 27.33 -26.71 47.36
CA ASN A 67 27.89 -26.56 48.70
C ASN A 67 28.82 -27.75 49.02
N PRO A 68 30.02 -27.52 49.60
CA PRO A 68 30.99 -28.58 49.91
C PRO A 68 30.44 -29.78 50.70
N LEU A 69 29.40 -29.59 51.51
CA LEU A 69 28.78 -30.65 52.31
C LEU A 69 27.61 -31.36 51.60
N MET A 70 27.23 -30.91 50.41
CA MET A 70 26.09 -31.43 49.68
C MET A 70 26.49 -32.62 48.80
N SER A 71 25.78 -33.74 48.93
CA SER A 71 26.00 -34.88 48.04
C SER A 71 25.58 -34.55 46.60
N ALA A 72 26.23 -35.17 45.61
CA ALA A 72 25.87 -35.02 44.20
C ALA A 72 24.39 -35.35 43.94
N ARG A 73 23.84 -36.33 44.66
CA ARG A 73 22.41 -36.68 44.59
C ARG A 73 21.52 -35.54 45.09
N SER A 74 21.85 -34.96 46.25
CA SER A 74 21.09 -33.82 46.81
C SER A 74 21.16 -32.60 45.90
N TYR A 75 22.32 -32.32 45.31
CA TYR A 75 22.48 -31.23 44.34
C TYR A 75 21.60 -31.40 43.09
N LYS A 76 21.60 -32.61 42.51
CA LYS A 76 20.76 -32.93 41.35
C LYS A 76 19.28 -32.75 41.66
N GLU A 77 18.81 -33.27 42.79
CA GLU A 77 17.39 -33.21 43.18
C GLU A 77 16.95 -31.80 43.54
N ASN A 78 17.76 -31.05 44.30
CA ASN A 78 17.34 -29.79 44.91
C ASN A 78 17.72 -28.53 44.09
N LYS A 79 18.71 -28.61 43.20
CA LYS A 79 19.18 -27.44 42.41
C LYS A 79 18.96 -27.64 40.92
N VAL A 80 19.43 -28.76 40.37
CA VAL A 80 19.38 -29.00 38.92
C VAL A 80 17.96 -29.28 38.43
N LYS A 81 17.24 -30.22 39.05
CA LYS A 81 15.88 -30.57 38.60
C LYS A 81 14.90 -29.38 38.62
N PRO A 82 14.84 -28.53 39.67
CA PRO A 82 13.95 -27.37 39.68
C PRO A 82 14.30 -26.35 38.60
N LEU A 83 15.60 -26.10 38.34
CA LEU A 83 16.04 -25.20 37.27
C LEU A 83 15.63 -25.72 35.89
N VAL A 84 15.83 -27.02 35.64
CA VAL A 84 15.40 -27.68 34.39
C VAL A 84 13.88 -27.60 34.22
N ALA A 85 13.10 -27.82 35.29
CA ALA A 85 11.64 -27.70 35.23
C ALA A 85 11.20 -26.28 34.85
N ARG A 86 11.77 -25.25 35.50
CA ARG A 86 11.51 -23.83 35.16
C ARG A 86 11.90 -23.51 33.72
N LEU A 87 13.04 -24.02 33.25
CA LEU A 87 13.48 -23.82 31.86
C LEU A 87 12.49 -24.44 30.87
N ILE A 88 12.01 -25.66 31.13
CA ILE A 88 11.00 -26.34 30.31
C ILE A 88 9.72 -25.49 30.23
N GLU A 89 9.25 -24.93 31.35
CA GLU A 89 8.07 -24.06 31.36
C GLU A 89 8.28 -22.77 30.56
N VAL A 90 9.43 -22.11 30.72
CA VAL A 90 9.78 -20.92 29.94
C VAL A 90 9.80 -21.24 28.45
N VAL A 91 10.47 -22.32 28.04
CA VAL A 91 10.55 -22.76 26.63
C VAL A 91 9.16 -23.08 26.07
N LYS A 92 8.30 -23.76 26.83
CA LYS A 92 6.90 -24.02 26.43
C LYS A 92 6.14 -22.72 26.22
N SER A 93 6.21 -21.79 27.18
CA SER A 93 5.52 -20.50 27.11
C SER A 93 6.01 -19.66 25.92
N LEU A 94 7.31 -19.66 25.65
CA LEU A 94 7.92 -18.96 24.53
C LEU A 94 7.48 -19.59 23.20
N THR A 95 7.48 -20.92 23.11
CA THR A 95 7.01 -21.65 21.91
C THR A 95 5.58 -21.28 21.57
N ILE A 96 4.67 -21.26 22.56
CA ILE A 96 3.28 -20.84 22.36
C ILE A 96 3.19 -19.40 21.86
N LYS A 97 3.96 -18.48 22.47
CA LYS A 97 4.00 -17.07 22.04
C LYS A 97 4.53 -16.93 20.61
N CYS A 98 5.60 -17.63 20.25
CA CYS A 98 6.16 -17.62 18.90
C CYS A 98 5.14 -18.13 17.87
N ILE A 99 4.44 -19.23 18.15
CA ILE A 99 3.38 -19.75 17.28
C ILE A 99 2.26 -18.71 17.12
N SER A 100 1.83 -18.06 18.22
CA SER A 100 0.82 -17.00 18.17
C SER A 100 1.26 -15.81 17.29
N LEU A 101 2.53 -15.40 17.40
CA LEU A 101 3.10 -14.35 16.56
C LEU A 101 3.16 -14.76 15.08
N ILE A 102 3.56 -16.00 14.77
CA ILE A 102 3.57 -16.52 13.40
C ILE A 102 2.17 -16.48 12.79
N VAL A 103 1.14 -16.88 13.55
CA VAL A 103 -0.25 -16.82 13.10
C VAL A 103 -0.67 -15.37 12.80
N LYS A 104 -0.33 -14.42 13.68
CA LYS A 104 -0.62 -13.00 13.46
C LYS A 104 0.10 -12.43 12.23
N ILE A 105 1.37 -12.78 12.03
CA ILE A 105 2.14 -12.37 10.86
C ILE A 105 1.49 -12.89 9.57
N ARG A 106 1.05 -14.15 9.55
CA ARG A 106 0.35 -14.73 8.39
C ARG A 106 -0.95 -13.99 8.07
N ASP A 107 -1.77 -13.69 9.08
CA ASP A 107 -2.99 -12.90 8.89
C ASP A 107 -2.68 -11.50 8.34
N MET A 108 -1.63 -10.87 8.84
CA MET A 108 -1.19 -9.54 8.40
C MET A 108 -0.70 -9.56 6.94
N ILE A 109 0.04 -10.59 6.52
CA ILE A 109 0.45 -10.79 5.11
C ILE A 109 -0.79 -10.93 4.21
N LEU A 110 -1.76 -11.76 4.58
CA LEU A 110 -2.99 -11.93 3.80
C LEU A 110 -3.79 -10.62 3.66
N ARG A 111 -3.83 -9.79 4.70
CA ARG A 111 -4.45 -8.46 4.62
C ARG A 111 -3.68 -7.53 3.70
N MET A 112 -2.34 -7.56 3.75
CA MET A 112 -1.48 -6.75 2.89
C MET A 112 -1.68 -7.10 1.41
N ASP A 113 -1.79 -8.40 1.08
CA ASP A 113 -2.05 -8.86 -0.29
C ASP A 113 -3.41 -8.36 -0.81
N ARG A 114 -4.47 -8.49 -0.01
CA ARG A 114 -5.80 -7.95 -0.38
C ARG A 114 -5.79 -6.44 -0.59
N LEU A 115 -5.04 -5.70 0.25
CA LEU A 115 -4.90 -4.25 0.07
C LEU A 115 -4.15 -3.92 -1.22
N LYS A 116 -3.11 -4.69 -1.55
CA LYS A 116 -2.36 -4.54 -2.80
C LYS A 116 -3.24 -4.78 -4.02
N GLU A 117 -4.07 -5.84 -4.00
CA GLU A 117 -5.05 -6.10 -5.06
C GLU A 117 -6.05 -4.95 -5.23
N ARG A 118 -6.56 -4.41 -4.11
CA ARG A 118 -7.47 -3.24 -4.14
C ARG A 118 -6.81 -2.00 -4.71
N ILE A 119 -5.54 -1.75 -4.39
CA ILE A 119 -4.77 -0.62 -4.95
C ILE A 119 -4.63 -0.79 -6.46
N ASN A 120 -4.28 -1.98 -6.94
CA ASN A 120 -4.14 -2.25 -8.37
C ASN A 120 -5.48 -2.03 -9.10
N ALA A 121 -6.58 -2.60 -8.59
CA ALA A 121 -7.89 -2.42 -9.19
C ALA A 121 -8.36 -0.95 -9.20
N LEU A 122 -8.01 -0.16 -8.19
CA LEU A 122 -8.28 1.28 -8.19
C LEU A 122 -7.40 2.03 -9.19
N SER A 123 -6.13 1.65 -9.32
CA SER A 123 -5.22 2.22 -10.32
C SER A 123 -5.71 1.96 -11.75
N ASP A 124 -6.18 0.75 -12.05
CA ASP A 124 -6.73 0.39 -13.36
C ASP A 124 -7.97 1.25 -13.67
N ARG A 125 -8.91 1.37 -12.71
CA ARG A 125 -10.08 2.24 -12.86
C ARG A 125 -9.72 3.72 -13.07
N MET A 126 -8.65 4.20 -12.44
CA MET A 126 -8.18 5.56 -12.65
C MET A 126 -7.65 5.77 -14.07
N LEU A 127 -7.01 4.75 -14.67
CA LEU A 127 -6.58 4.79 -16.06
C LEU A 127 -7.79 4.80 -17.01
N ASP A 128 -8.76 3.92 -16.79
CA ASP A 128 -10.00 3.89 -17.59
C ASP A 128 -10.76 5.23 -17.52
N GLN A 129 -10.87 5.79 -16.31
CA GLN A 129 -11.50 7.11 -16.12
C GLN A 129 -10.73 8.23 -16.83
N LYS A 130 -9.40 8.16 -16.85
CA LYS A 130 -8.58 9.13 -17.58
C LYS A 130 -8.86 9.07 -19.08
N GLU A 131 -8.98 7.87 -19.64
CA GLU A 131 -9.33 7.70 -21.06
C GLU A 131 -10.70 8.31 -21.37
N VAL A 132 -11.71 8.06 -20.54
CA VAL A 132 -13.05 8.68 -20.68
C VAL A 132 -12.98 10.20 -20.60
N ILE A 133 -12.18 10.75 -19.68
CA ILE A 133 -11.99 12.19 -19.55
C ILE A 133 -11.34 12.77 -20.82
N ASP A 134 -10.34 12.09 -21.38
CA ASP A 134 -9.66 12.55 -22.59
C ASP A 134 -10.61 12.54 -23.81
N GLN A 135 -11.45 11.51 -23.95
CA GLN A 135 -12.52 11.46 -24.96
C GLN A 135 -13.56 12.57 -24.76
N LEU A 136 -13.98 12.84 -23.52
CA LEU A 136 -14.93 13.92 -23.23
C LEU A 136 -14.35 15.30 -23.55
N LYS A 137 -13.07 15.53 -23.26
CA LYS A 137 -12.35 16.77 -23.62
C LYS A 137 -12.26 16.95 -25.14
N GLU A 138 -12.08 15.87 -25.89
CA GLU A 138 -12.10 15.93 -27.35
C GLU A 138 -13.48 16.33 -27.88
N LYS A 139 -14.54 15.68 -27.40
CA LYS A 139 -15.92 16.05 -27.75
C LYS A 139 -16.27 17.49 -27.36
N GLU A 140 -15.83 17.94 -26.19
CA GLU A 140 -15.98 19.34 -25.75
C GLU A 140 -15.31 20.31 -26.73
N LYS A 141 -14.09 20.00 -27.19
CA LYS A 141 -13.39 20.82 -28.20
C LYS A 141 -14.17 20.88 -29.51
N ASP A 142 -14.71 19.76 -29.97
CA ASP A 142 -15.48 19.71 -31.22
C ASP A 142 -16.79 20.48 -31.12
N LEU A 143 -17.52 20.35 -30.00
CA LEU A 143 -18.71 21.17 -29.73
C LEU A 143 -18.37 22.66 -29.71
N ASN A 144 -17.27 23.04 -29.07
CA ASN A 144 -16.80 24.43 -29.05
C ASN A 144 -16.43 24.95 -30.45
N ARG A 145 -15.86 24.10 -31.33
CA ARG A 145 -15.59 24.46 -32.73
C ARG A 145 -16.90 24.71 -33.50
N ILE A 146 -17.89 23.83 -33.36
CA ILE A 146 -19.20 23.98 -34.00
C ILE A 146 -19.88 25.28 -33.51
N LYS A 147 -19.91 25.49 -32.19
CA LYS A 147 -20.50 26.68 -31.57
C LYS A 147 -19.91 27.98 -32.12
N ARG A 148 -18.60 28.03 -32.38
CA ARG A 148 -17.95 29.20 -33.01
C ARG A 148 -18.39 29.45 -34.45
N ILE A 149 -18.75 28.39 -35.19
CA ILE A 149 -19.16 28.49 -36.60
C ILE A 149 -20.62 28.95 -36.70
N ILE A 150 -21.53 28.36 -35.92
CA ILE A 150 -22.97 28.59 -36.06
C ILE A 150 -23.54 29.64 -35.10
N GLY A 151 -22.77 30.05 -34.09
CA GLY A 151 -23.20 31.02 -33.07
C GLY A 151 -23.97 30.39 -31.90
N GLU A 152 -24.13 31.17 -30.82
CA GLU A 152 -24.73 30.71 -29.56
C GLU A 152 -26.22 30.38 -29.66
N GLY A 153 -27.03 31.28 -30.20
CA GLY A 153 -28.48 31.09 -30.31
C GLY A 153 -28.88 29.84 -31.13
N PRO A 154 -28.38 29.68 -32.38
CA PRO A 154 -28.70 28.51 -33.18
C PRO A 154 -28.22 27.19 -32.57
N MET A 155 -27.11 27.20 -31.81
CA MET A 155 -26.62 26.02 -31.10
C MET A 155 -27.57 25.61 -29.98
N ASP A 156 -28.05 26.56 -29.18
CA ASP A 156 -28.95 26.30 -28.06
C ASP A 156 -30.32 25.78 -28.54
N ASP A 157 -30.82 26.30 -29.67
CA ASP A 157 -32.04 25.80 -30.31
C ASP A 157 -31.91 24.33 -30.76
N ILE A 158 -30.78 23.98 -31.39
CA ILE A 158 -30.48 22.59 -31.80
C ILE A 158 -30.38 21.67 -30.58
N LEU A 159 -29.71 22.10 -29.51
CA LEU A 159 -29.57 21.33 -28.28
C LEU A 159 -30.93 21.10 -27.59
N SER A 160 -31.79 22.12 -27.55
CA SER A 160 -33.16 22.02 -27.01
C SER A 160 -34.00 21.02 -27.80
N GLN A 161 -33.94 21.08 -29.14
CA GLN A 161 -34.62 20.12 -30.00
C GLN A 161 -34.09 18.70 -29.79
N ALA A 162 -32.76 18.51 -29.75
CA ALA A 162 -32.15 17.21 -29.51
C ALA A 162 -32.57 16.62 -28.14
N ALA A 163 -32.54 17.41 -27.08
CA ALA A 163 -32.97 16.97 -25.75
C ALA A 163 -34.46 16.56 -25.71
N SER A 164 -35.31 17.28 -26.44
CA SER A 164 -36.73 16.94 -26.53
C SER A 164 -36.95 15.59 -27.26
N LEU A 165 -36.18 15.34 -28.32
CA LEU A 165 -36.22 14.07 -29.06
C LEU A 165 -35.69 12.90 -28.21
N GLU A 166 -34.58 13.08 -27.50
CA GLU A 166 -34.04 12.04 -26.59
C GLU A 166 -35.06 11.65 -25.51
N LEU A 167 -35.80 12.62 -24.96
CA LEU A 167 -36.84 12.35 -23.97
C LEU A 167 -37.98 11.51 -24.55
N ILE A 168 -38.40 11.83 -25.78
CA ILE A 168 -39.43 11.10 -26.51
C ILE A 168 -38.97 9.65 -26.77
N GLU A 169 -37.74 9.46 -27.25
CA GLU A 169 -37.17 8.13 -27.48
C GLU A 169 -37.03 7.30 -26.21
N LYS A 170 -36.56 7.91 -25.11
CA LYS A 170 -36.41 7.24 -23.82
C LYS A 170 -37.76 6.79 -23.26
N ASN A 171 -38.82 7.58 -23.43
CA ASN A 171 -40.17 7.23 -23.03
C ASN A 171 -40.76 6.13 -23.92
N LYS A 172 -40.55 6.20 -25.24
CA LYS A 172 -40.96 5.15 -26.18
C LYS A 172 -40.28 3.80 -25.86
N ASN A 173 -38.99 3.82 -25.56
CA ASN A 173 -38.20 2.64 -25.18
C ASN A 173 -38.58 2.08 -23.79
N ARG A 174 -39.04 2.93 -22.86
CA ARG A 174 -39.59 2.47 -21.57
C ARG A 174 -40.97 1.84 -21.73
N SER A 175 -41.81 2.41 -22.59
CA SER A 175 -43.13 1.86 -22.90
C SER A 175 -43.04 0.53 -23.64
N SER A 176 -42.17 0.40 -24.66
CA SER A 176 -42.00 -0.86 -25.39
C SER A 176 -41.52 -2.01 -24.50
N ARG A 177 -40.62 -1.75 -23.54
CA ARG A 177 -40.20 -2.75 -22.54
C ARG A 177 -41.32 -3.18 -21.57
N LYS A 178 -42.27 -2.30 -21.27
CA LYS A 178 -43.44 -2.63 -20.44
C LYS A 178 -44.44 -3.49 -21.21
N TYR A 179 -44.70 -3.19 -22.48
CA TYR A 179 -45.62 -3.99 -23.30
C TYR A 179 -45.07 -5.37 -23.65
N SER A 180 -43.75 -5.53 -23.85
CA SER A 180 -43.13 -6.85 -24.10
C SER A 180 -43.08 -7.78 -22.88
N GLY A 181 -43.30 -7.25 -21.67
CA GLY A 181 -43.31 -8.04 -20.43
C GLY A 181 -44.70 -8.54 -20.00
N ILE A 182 -45.78 -8.08 -20.66
CA ILE A 182 -47.17 -8.41 -20.32
C ILE A 182 -47.72 -9.54 -21.22
N SER A 183 -47.01 -9.92 -22.29
CA SER A 183 -47.40 -10.99 -23.23
C SER A 183 -46.77 -12.37 -22.92
N ARG A 184 -46.53 -12.71 -21.66
CA ARG A 184 -46.11 -14.07 -21.24
C ARG A 184 -47.15 -14.73 -20.35
#